data_AF-A0A7Z2ZK74-F1
#
_entry.id   AF-A0A7Z2ZK74-F1
#
_cell.length_a   1.000
_cell.length_b   1.000
_cell.length_c   1.000
_cell.angle_alpha   90.00
_cell.angle_beta   90.00
_cell.angle_gamma   90.00
#
_symmetry.space_group_name_H-M   'P 1'
#
loop_
_entity.id
_entity.type
_entity.pdbx_description
1 polymer ?
#
loop_
_entity_poly.entity_id
_entity_poly.type
_entity_poly.pdbx_seq_one_letter_code
_entity_poly.pdbx_strand_id
1 'polypeptide(L)'
;MNTRKLAETMPREGEINMKVSPKHLFLLFLATTSIIIGIVFILNSTNWGFHSAERFLGNRGGMDTNQFNIIIKSKIESYEYLGAILTLLGGMFLLFTILSKDFLIEEINNGNKEVKDSAETE
;
A
#
# COMPACT_ATOMS: atom_id res chain seq x y z
N MET A 1 -1.92 27.20 -55.14
CA MET A 1 -2.21 27.59 -53.75
C MET A 1 -2.76 26.36 -53.06
N ASN A 2 -1.97 25.78 -52.15
CA ASN A 2 -1.98 24.37 -51.79
C ASN A 2 -2.81 24.15 -50.52
N THR A 3 -3.98 23.51 -50.64
CA THR A 3 -4.92 23.29 -49.53
C THR A 3 -4.55 22.12 -48.61
N ARG A 4 -3.40 21.47 -48.81
CA ARG A 4 -2.92 20.36 -47.97
C ARG A 4 -2.11 20.78 -46.74
N LYS A 5 -2.00 22.08 -46.44
CA LYS A 5 -1.16 22.60 -45.36
C LYS A 5 -1.86 22.89 -44.02
N LEU A 6 -3.13 22.49 -43.86
CA LEU A 6 -3.95 22.85 -42.70
C LEU A 6 -4.37 21.67 -41.81
N ALA A 7 -3.86 20.47 -42.04
CA ALA A 7 -4.24 19.27 -41.27
C ALA A 7 -3.14 18.76 -40.32
N GLU A 8 -2.07 19.53 -40.09
CA GLU A 8 -0.88 19.09 -39.33
C GLU A 8 -0.70 19.78 -37.97
N THR A 9 -1.75 20.38 -37.39
CA THR A 9 -1.66 21.05 -36.08
C THR A 9 -2.69 20.55 -35.07
N MET A 10 -2.92 19.23 -35.01
CA MET A 10 -3.56 18.65 -33.82
C MET A 10 -2.47 18.08 -32.92
N PRO A 11 -2.25 18.64 -31.71
CA PRO A 11 -1.34 18.05 -30.74
C PRO A 11 -1.91 16.68 -30.36
N ARG A 12 -1.16 15.61 -30.67
CA ARG A 12 -1.48 14.27 -30.17
C ARG A 12 -1.40 14.34 -28.66
N GLU A 13 -2.46 13.85 -28.00
CA GLU A 13 -2.56 13.75 -26.56
C GLU A 13 -1.25 13.21 -26.01
N GLY A 14 -0.58 14.02 -25.19
CA GLY A 14 0.63 13.61 -24.50
C GLY A 14 0.30 12.41 -23.64
N GLU A 15 0.82 11.25 -24.03
CA GLU A 15 0.96 10.13 -23.11
C GLU A 15 1.76 10.65 -21.93
N ILE A 16 1.08 10.90 -20.81
CA ILE A 16 1.75 11.23 -19.55
C ILE A 16 2.46 9.95 -19.11
N ASN A 17 3.66 9.75 -19.63
CA ASN A 17 4.55 8.66 -19.28
C ASN A 17 5.13 9.00 -17.91
N MET A 18 4.31 8.83 -16.85
CA MET A 18 4.76 8.92 -15.47
C MET A 18 5.80 7.83 -15.24
N LYS A 19 7.06 8.18 -15.47
CA LYS A 19 8.20 7.32 -15.19
C LYS A 19 8.49 7.38 -13.69
N VAL A 20 7.69 6.64 -12.93
CA VAL A 20 7.90 6.46 -11.49
C VAL A 20 9.16 5.60 -11.30
N SER A 21 10.09 6.02 -10.43
CA SER A 21 11.24 5.17 -10.10
C SER A 21 10.77 3.78 -9.66
N PRO A 22 11.37 2.68 -10.17
CA PRO A 22 10.97 1.33 -9.80
C PRO A 22 11.11 1.05 -8.29
N LYS A 23 11.94 1.83 -7.58
CA LYS A 23 12.09 1.76 -6.12
C LYS A 23 10.81 2.23 -5.39
N HIS A 24 10.20 3.32 -5.86
CA HIS A 24 8.97 3.85 -5.27
C HIS A 24 7.78 2.93 -5.54
N LEU A 25 7.72 2.35 -6.75
CA LEU A 25 6.70 1.37 -7.11
C LEU A 25 6.78 0.11 -6.20
N PHE A 26 7.99 -0.37 -5.95
CA PHE A 26 8.22 -1.49 -5.04
C PHE A 26 7.80 -1.18 -3.59
N LEU A 27 8.15 0.00 -3.06
CA LEU A 27 7.76 0.42 -1.71
C LEU A 27 6.25 0.57 -1.57
N LEU A 28 5.58 1.15 -2.59
CA LEU A 28 4.13 1.28 -2.63
C LEU A 28 3.46 -0.11 -2.58
N PHE A 29 3.92 -1.04 -3.41
CA PHE A 29 3.40 -2.41 -3.44
C PHE A 29 3.54 -3.11 -2.08
N LEU A 30 4.71 -2.99 -1.44
CA LEU A 30 4.95 -3.56 -0.12
C LEU A 30 4.06 -2.93 0.95
N ALA A 31 3.89 -1.61 0.92
CA ALA A 31 3.03 -0.89 1.86
C ALA A 31 1.56 -1.32 1.72
N THR A 32 1.05 -1.36 0.49
CA THR A 32 -0.33 -1.78 0.19
C THR A 32 -0.59 -3.23 0.61
N THR A 33 0.32 -4.15 0.29
CA THR A 33 0.17 -5.56 0.69
C THR A 33 0.21 -5.73 2.22
N SER A 34 1.09 -5.01 2.92
CA SER A 34 1.14 -5.03 4.39
C SER A 34 -0.17 -4.54 5.02
N ILE A 35 -0.78 -3.47 4.48
CA ILE A 35 -2.07 -2.95 4.95
C ILE A 35 -3.18 -3.98 4.73
N ILE A 36 -3.27 -4.57 3.53
CA ILE A 36 -4.28 -5.59 3.22
C ILE A 36 -4.16 -6.77 4.19
N ILE A 37 -2.94 -7.27 4.41
CA ILE A 37 -2.70 -8.36 5.35
C ILE A 37 -3.10 -7.94 6.77
N GLY A 38 -2.72 -6.74 7.21
CA GLY A 38 -3.10 -6.21 8.51
C GLY A 38 -4.62 -6.16 8.73
N ILE A 39 -5.37 -5.68 7.73
CA ILE A 39 -6.83 -5.67 7.76
C ILE A 39 -7.40 -7.09 7.81
N VAL A 40 -6.87 -8.03 7.03
CA VAL A 40 -7.30 -9.44 7.06
C VAL A 40 -7.13 -10.03 8.45
N PHE A 41 -6.02 -9.74 9.14
CA PHE A 41 -5.78 -10.17 10.51
C PHE A 41 -6.80 -9.60 11.50
N ILE A 42 -7.15 -8.32 11.37
CA ILE A 42 -8.16 -7.67 12.23
C ILE A 42 -9.54 -8.29 11.99
N LEU A 43 -9.97 -8.43 10.73
CA LEU A 43 -11.29 -8.96 10.39
C LEU A 43 -11.47 -10.43 10.79
N ASN A 44 -10.39 -11.22 10.77
CA ASN A 44 -10.41 -12.63 11.14
C ASN A 44 -9.97 -12.88 12.58
N SER A 45 -9.69 -11.84 13.37
CA SER A 45 -9.13 -11.95 14.73
C SER A 45 -10.00 -12.80 15.63
N THR A 46 -11.32 -12.65 15.54
CA THR A 46 -12.29 -13.38 16.34
C THR A 46 -12.23 -14.88 16.02
N ASN A 47 -12.27 -15.23 14.74
CA ASN A 47 -12.31 -16.63 14.30
C ASN A 47 -10.98 -17.34 14.58
N TRP A 48 -9.85 -16.71 14.23
CA TRP A 48 -8.52 -17.27 14.45
C TRP A 48 -8.14 -17.29 15.93
N GLY A 49 -8.51 -16.25 16.68
CA GLY A 49 -8.34 -16.19 18.12
C GLY A 49 -9.12 -17.28 18.84
N PHE A 50 -10.38 -17.49 18.47
CA PHE A 50 -11.21 -18.56 19.01
C PHE A 50 -10.63 -19.94 18.70
N HIS A 51 -10.31 -20.24 17.42
CA HIS A 51 -9.70 -21.52 17.03
C HIS A 51 -8.35 -21.76 17.74
N SER A 52 -7.52 -20.71 17.89
CA SER A 52 -6.25 -20.83 18.59
C SER A 52 -6.44 -21.11 20.08
N ALA A 53 -7.41 -20.46 20.72
CA ALA A 53 -7.74 -20.70 22.11
C ALA A 53 -8.31 -22.10 22.31
N GLU A 54 -9.25 -22.54 21.46
CA GLU A 54 -9.84 -23.87 21.53
C GLU A 54 -8.79 -24.98 21.44
N ARG A 55 -7.84 -24.89 20.50
CA ARG A 55 -6.71 -25.85 20.42
C ARG A 55 -5.81 -25.81 21.65
N PHE A 56 -5.52 -24.63 22.17
CA PHE A 56 -4.69 -24.46 23.36
C PHE A 56 -5.35 -25.04 24.62
N LEU A 57 -6.68 -24.99 24.68
CA LEU A 57 -7.48 -25.43 25.82
C LEU A 57 -7.87 -26.91 25.71
N GLY A 58 -8.16 -27.42 24.52
CA GLY A 58 -8.43 -28.83 24.26
C GLY A 58 -7.27 -29.74 24.69
N ASN A 59 -6.04 -29.22 24.70
CA ASN A 59 -4.85 -29.94 25.17
C ASN A 59 -4.65 -29.90 26.69
N ARG A 60 -5.45 -29.16 27.47
CA ARG A 60 -5.25 -28.94 28.92
C ARG A 60 -6.33 -29.53 29.83
N GLY A 61 -7.41 -30.10 29.29
CA GLY A 61 -8.49 -30.68 30.08
C GLY A 61 -9.47 -29.64 30.64
N GLY A 62 -10.45 -30.10 31.43
CA GLY A 62 -11.57 -29.28 31.92
C GLY A 62 -11.10 -28.03 32.68
N MET A 63 -11.62 -26.88 32.27
CA MET A 63 -11.23 -25.57 32.79
C MET A 63 -12.46 -24.77 33.19
N ASP A 64 -12.31 -23.90 34.20
CA ASP A 64 -13.35 -22.98 34.62
C ASP A 64 -13.73 -22.01 33.48
N THR A 65 -15.02 -21.72 33.34
CA THR A 65 -15.57 -20.86 32.27
C THR A 65 -14.96 -19.45 32.28
N ASN A 66 -14.59 -18.91 33.45
CA ASN A 66 -13.98 -17.58 33.50
C ASN A 66 -12.58 -17.58 32.92
N GLN A 67 -11.79 -18.63 33.20
CA GLN A 67 -10.46 -18.78 32.59
C GLN A 67 -10.56 -18.99 31.08
N PHE A 68 -11.60 -19.69 30.62
CA PHE A 68 -11.87 -19.92 29.20
C PHE A 68 -12.08 -18.61 28.46
N ASN A 69 -12.93 -17.75 29.00
CA ASN A 69 -13.23 -16.45 28.40
C ASN A 69 -12.00 -15.52 28.37
N ILE A 70 -11.17 -15.52 29.42
CA ILE A 70 -9.95 -14.71 29.46
C ILE A 70 -8.96 -15.16 28.37
N ILE A 71 -8.77 -16.47 28.20
CA ILE A 71 -7.83 -17.01 27.22
C ILE A 71 -8.29 -16.73 25.79
N ILE A 72 -9.58 -16.93 25.49
CA ILE A 72 -10.14 -16.57 24.17
C ILE A 72 -9.92 -15.10 23.90
N LYS A 73 -10.31 -14.22 24.83
CA LYS A 73 -10.16 -12.78 24.65
C LYS A 73 -8.70 -12.39 24.38
N SER A 74 -7.77 -12.91 25.16
CA SER A 74 -6.33 -12.66 24.96
C SER A 74 -5.84 -13.12 23.58
N LYS A 75 -6.32 -14.26 23.08
CA LYS A 75 -5.96 -14.74 21.74
C LYS A 75 -6.55 -13.88 20.63
N ILE A 76 -7.80 -13.46 20.76
CA ILE A 76 -8.44 -12.54 19.81
C ILE A 76 -7.66 -11.22 19.76
N GLU A 77 -7.41 -10.60 20.92
CA GLU A 77 -6.65 -9.35 21.02
C GLU A 77 -5.24 -9.47 20.44
N SER A 78 -4.59 -10.63 20.58
CA SER A 78 -3.27 -10.87 19.98
C SER A 78 -3.28 -10.76 18.45
N TYR A 79 -4.32 -11.29 17.78
CA TYR A 79 -4.46 -11.17 16.33
C TYR A 79 -4.86 -9.74 15.92
N GLU A 80 -5.67 -9.05 16.72
CA GLU A 80 -6.02 -7.65 16.49
C GLU A 80 -4.78 -6.75 16.59
N TYR A 81 -3.95 -6.92 17.62
CA TYR A 81 -2.72 -6.15 17.79
C TYR A 81 -1.72 -6.42 16.66
N LEU A 82 -1.56 -7.69 16.24
CA LEU A 82 -0.71 -8.02 15.12
C LEU A 82 -1.19 -7.35 13.82
N GLY A 83 -2.49 -7.41 13.55
CA GLY A 83 -3.07 -6.75 12.38
C GLY A 83 -2.97 -5.22 12.44
N ALA A 84 -3.18 -4.62 13.62
CA ALA A 84 -3.02 -3.19 13.85
C ALA A 84 -1.59 -2.73 13.62
N ILE A 85 -0.60 -3.46 14.15
CA ILE A 85 0.83 -3.18 13.94
C ILE A 85 1.18 -3.24 12.45
N LEU A 86 0.75 -4.28 11.74
CA LEU A 86 0.98 -4.44 10.30
C LEU A 86 0.34 -3.31 9.48
N THR A 87 -0.87 -2.91 9.85
CA THR A 87 -1.60 -1.81 9.19
C THR A 87 -0.90 -0.47 9.44
N LEU A 88 -0.46 -0.21 10.67
CA LEU A 88 0.28 1.00 11.03
C LEU A 88 1.63 1.08 10.33
N LEU A 89 2.40 -0.01 10.30
CA LEU A 89 3.66 -0.09 9.56
C LEU A 89 3.45 0.17 8.07
N GLY A 90 2.48 -0.50 7.46
CA GLY A 90 2.16 -0.29 6.04
C GLY A 90 1.71 1.14 5.75
N GLY A 91 0.86 1.71 6.60
CA GLY A 91 0.44 3.12 6.50
C GLY A 91 1.62 4.09 6.64
N MET A 92 2.54 3.83 7.57
CA MET A 92 3.75 4.62 7.75
C MET A 92 4.64 4.57 6.50
N PHE A 93 4.89 3.39 5.92
CA PHE A 93 5.64 3.25 4.68
C PHE A 93 5.01 3.97 3.50
N LEU A 94 3.67 3.93 3.41
CA LEU A 94 2.92 4.64 2.38
C LEU A 94 3.10 6.15 2.53
N LEU A 95 2.94 6.68 3.75
CA LEU A 95 3.15 8.11 4.04
C LEU A 95 4.58 8.54 3.73
N PHE A 96 5.60 7.78 4.15
CA PHE A 96 6.99 8.09 3.84
C PHE A 96 7.24 8.12 2.34
N THR A 97 6.65 7.20 1.57
CA THR A 97 6.84 7.14 0.11
C THR A 97 6.26 8.39 -0.57
N ILE A 98 5.08 8.83 -0.14
CA ILE A 98 4.41 10.02 -0.70
C ILE A 98 5.12 11.32 -0.27
N LEU A 99 5.59 11.39 0.98
CA LEU A 99 6.20 12.61 1.54
C LEU A 99 7.68 12.78 1.17
N SER A 100 8.32 11.73 0.66
CA SER A 100 9.73 11.77 0.27
C SER A 100 9.93 12.73 -0.89
N LYS A 101 10.82 13.71 -0.71
CA LYS A 101 11.14 14.74 -1.71
C LYS A 101 11.58 14.18 -3.06
N ASP A 102 12.10 12.94 -3.09
CA ASP A 102 12.50 12.24 -4.31
C ASP A 102 11.32 12.03 -5.27
N PHE A 103 10.10 11.82 -4.75
CA PHE A 103 8.89 11.74 -5.57
C PHE A 103 8.57 13.08 -6.25
N LEU A 104 8.68 14.19 -5.51
CA LEU A 104 8.41 15.54 -6.04
C LEU A 104 9.52 16.05 -6.97
N ILE A 105 10.79 15.70 -6.72
CA ILE A 105 11.92 16.13 -7.55
C ILE A 105 11.98 15.33 -8.86
N GLU A 106 11.60 14.05 -8.86
CA GLU A 106 11.49 13.24 -10.08
C GLU A 106 10.39 13.79 -11.02
N GLU A 107 9.27 14.28 -10.46
CA GLU A 107 8.21 14.97 -11.20
C GLU A 107 8.70 16.30 -11.81
N ILE A 108 9.41 17.14 -11.04
CA ILE A 108 9.97 18.42 -11.52
C ILE A 108 11.04 18.20 -12.60
N ASN A 109 11.93 17.21 -12.45
CA ASN A 109 13.00 16.97 -13.41
C ASN A 109 12.49 16.36 -14.73
N ASN A 110 11.46 15.52 -14.70
CA ASN A 110 10.82 15.04 -15.93
C ASN A 110 10.14 16.20 -16.68
N GLY A 111 9.43 17.09 -15.97
CA GLY A 111 8.83 18.28 -16.59
C GLY A 111 9.86 19.21 -17.25
N ASN A 112 11.04 19.41 -16.63
CA ASN A 112 12.10 20.25 -17.20
C ASN A 112 12.83 19.63 -18.40
N LYS A 113 12.85 18.29 -18.52
CA LYS A 113 13.45 17.62 -19.69
C LYS A 113 12.58 17.75 -20.94
N GLU A 114 11.26 17.63 -20.80
CA GLU A 114 10.33 17.79 -21.93
C GLU A 114 10.39 19.21 -22.52
N VAL A 115 10.55 20.23 -21.67
CA VAL A 115 10.68 21.63 -22.12
C VAL A 115 11.99 21.88 -22.87
N LYS A 116 13.09 21.20 -22.52
CA LYS A 116 14.38 21.38 -23.20
C LYS A 116 14.46 20.65 -24.54
N ASP A 117 13.94 19.43 -24.63
CA ASP A 117 13.90 18.71 -25.92
C ASP A 117 13.00 19.43 -26.95
N SER A 118 11.97 20.14 -26.48
CA SER A 118 11.09 20.96 -27.34
C SER A 118 11.77 22.23 -27.88
N ALA A 119 12.79 22.73 -27.19
CA ALA A 119 13.47 23.99 -27.52
C ALA A 119 14.72 23.80 -28.41
N GLU A 120 15.24 22.57 -28.55
CA GLU A 120 16.39 22.27 -29.41
C GLU A 120 16.00 21.75 -30.81
N THR A 121 14.70 21.55 -31.07
CA THR A 121 14.17 21.12 -32.39
C THR A 121 13.52 22.23 -33.24
N GLU A 122 13.57 23.49 -32.80
CA GLU A 122 13.25 24.68 -33.63
C GLU A 122 14.51 25.30 -34.24
#